data_AF-A0A8J2ZH24-F1
#
_entry.id   AF-A0A8J2ZH24-F1
#
_cell.length_a   1.000
_cell.length_b   1.000
_cell.length_c   1.000
_cell.angle_alpha   90.00
_cell.angle_beta   90.00
_cell.angle_gamma   90.00
#
_symmetry.space_group_name_H-M   'P 1'
#
loop_
_entity.id
_entity.type
_entity.pdbx_description
1 polymer ?
#
loop_
_entity_poly.entity_id
_entity_poly.type
_entity_poly.pdbx_seq_one_letter_code
_entity_poly.pdbx_strand_id
1 'polypeptide(L)'
;MKKTFATAFAATCVLAVPAAEAGGLFGTVGSLRSTAGNPHPGDGYQGQIYVTPAGCSYSRAQVPGYKPTWHLILNGQDAGLTRAARSCPTMLGDYEQL
;
A
#
# COMPACT_ATOMS: atom_id res chain seq x y z
N MET A 1 -4.00 -57.86 -29.39
CA MET A 1 -5.47 -57.88 -29.17
C MET A 1 -5.92 -56.47 -28.79
N LYS A 2 -6.77 -55.85 -29.61
CA LYS A 2 -7.30 -54.49 -29.43
C LYS A 2 -8.54 -54.55 -28.53
N LYS A 3 -8.59 -53.75 -27.46
CA LYS A 3 -9.85 -53.42 -26.76
C LYS A 3 -9.83 -51.96 -26.32
N THR A 4 -10.39 -51.14 -27.20
CA THR A 4 -10.84 -49.78 -26.95
C THR A 4 -12.00 -49.80 -25.96
N PHE A 5 -11.87 -49.08 -24.84
CA PHE A 5 -13.01 -48.71 -24.00
C PHE A 5 -13.15 -47.20 -24.04
N ALA A 6 -14.20 -46.75 -24.72
CA ALA A 6 -14.67 -45.38 -24.72
C ALA A 6 -15.59 -45.20 -23.50
N THR A 7 -15.22 -44.31 -22.59
CA THR A 7 -16.09 -43.90 -21.48
C THR A 7 -16.49 -42.46 -21.72
N ALA A 8 -17.76 -42.27 -22.07
CA ALA A 8 -18.38 -40.96 -22.19
C ALA A 8 -18.44 -40.31 -20.80
N PHE A 9 -17.78 -39.17 -20.63
CA PHE A 9 -17.91 -38.35 -19.43
C PHE A 9 -18.97 -37.28 -19.66
N ALA A 10 -19.95 -37.28 -18.77
CA ALA A 10 -21.15 -36.46 -18.81
C ALA A 10 -20.84 -34.97 -18.91
N ALA A 11 -21.61 -34.28 -19.75
CA ALA A 11 -21.65 -32.83 -19.85
C ALA A 11 -22.01 -32.22 -18.49
N THR A 12 -21.01 -31.67 -17.82
CA THR A 12 -21.20 -30.87 -16.61
C THR A 12 -21.55 -29.46 -17.07
N CYS A 13 -22.78 -29.01 -16.81
CA CYS A 13 -23.18 -27.62 -17.01
C CYS A 13 -22.30 -26.72 -16.14
N VAL A 14 -21.30 -26.09 -16.76
CA VAL A 14 -20.55 -25.00 -16.14
C VAL A 14 -21.52 -23.83 -16.02
N LEU A 15 -22.01 -23.58 -14.81
CA LEU A 15 -22.60 -22.30 -14.47
C LEU A 15 -21.46 -21.27 -14.57
N ALA A 16 -21.44 -20.54 -15.69
CA ALA A 16 -20.58 -19.39 -15.87
C ALA A 16 -21.02 -18.30 -14.87
N VAL A 17 -20.38 -18.26 -13.71
CA VAL A 17 -20.40 -17.09 -12.85
C VAL A 17 -19.52 -16.05 -13.54
N PRO A 18 -20.05 -14.88 -13.97
CA PRO A 18 -19.17 -13.79 -14.37
C PRO A 18 -18.43 -13.30 -13.13
N ALA A 19 -17.18 -13.75 -12.98
CA ALA A 19 -16.23 -13.22 -12.02
C ALA A 19 -15.62 -11.93 -12.59
N ALA A 20 -16.43 -10.89 -12.67
CA ALA A 20 -16.05 -9.54 -13.10
C ALA A 20 -17.24 -8.65 -12.67
N GLU A 21 -17.16 -7.63 -11.83
CA GLU A 21 -16.05 -6.83 -11.35
C GLU A 21 -16.55 -6.24 -10.03
N ALA A 22 -16.19 -6.80 -8.87
CA ALA A 22 -16.36 -6.09 -7.60
C ALA A 22 -15.21 -5.07 -7.41
N GLY A 23 -14.88 -4.35 -8.48
CA GLY A 23 -13.83 -3.32 -8.52
C GLY A 23 -14.41 -1.95 -8.20
N GLY A 24 -15.06 -1.79 -7.04
CA GLY A 24 -15.64 -0.49 -6.69
C GLY A 24 -16.04 -0.26 -5.23
N LEU A 25 -15.89 -1.26 -4.35
CA LEU A 25 -16.29 -1.13 -2.94
C LEU A 25 -15.13 -1.20 -1.94
N PHE A 26 -13.92 -1.44 -2.44
CA PHE A 26 -12.70 -1.17 -1.71
C PHE A 26 -12.14 0.11 -2.31
N GLY A 27 -12.21 1.21 -1.55
CA GLY A 27 -11.48 2.42 -1.93
C GLY A 27 -10.04 2.03 -2.23
N THR A 28 -9.43 2.67 -3.23
CA THR A 28 -7.98 2.60 -3.43
C THR A 28 -7.36 2.79 -2.04
N VAL A 29 -6.54 1.84 -1.59
CA VAL A 29 -5.80 1.99 -0.34
C VAL A 29 -4.87 3.19 -0.53
N GLY A 30 -5.39 4.37 -0.24
CA GLY A 30 -4.55 5.52 -0.01
C GLY A 30 -3.65 5.13 1.13
N SER A 31 -2.33 5.26 0.90
CA SER A 31 -1.29 5.11 1.91
C SER A 31 -1.83 5.43 3.30
N LEU A 32 -1.88 4.42 4.17
CA LEU A 32 -2.57 4.52 5.45
C LEU A 32 -2.18 5.83 6.15
N ARG A 33 -3.21 6.56 6.59
CA ARG A 33 -3.10 7.83 7.35
C ARG A 33 -2.57 9.04 6.56
N SER A 34 -2.39 8.94 5.25
CA SER A 34 -2.13 10.12 4.42
C SER A 34 -3.35 11.04 4.34
N THR A 35 -3.12 12.35 4.36
CA THR A 35 -4.16 13.37 4.20
C THR A 35 -3.71 14.43 3.20
N ALA A 36 -4.61 15.33 2.78
CA ALA A 36 -4.23 16.42 1.87
C ALA A 36 -3.07 17.29 2.41
N GLY A 37 -2.99 17.49 3.73
CA GLY A 37 -1.89 18.21 4.37
C GLY A 37 -0.64 17.34 4.62
N ASN A 38 -0.82 16.02 4.69
CA ASN A 38 0.25 15.06 4.93
C ASN A 38 0.19 13.94 3.88
N PRO A 39 0.51 14.24 2.61
CA PRO A 39 0.48 13.23 1.56
C PRO A 39 1.68 12.30 1.69
N HIS A 40 1.53 11.05 1.25
CA HIS A 40 2.66 10.16 1.04
C HIS A 40 3.58 10.72 -0.07
N PRO A 41 4.92 10.65 0.06
CA PRO A 41 5.85 11.19 -0.94
C PRO A 41 5.88 10.42 -2.27
N GLY A 42 5.23 9.27 -2.33
CA GLY A 42 5.17 8.40 -3.52
C GLY A 42 6.33 7.39 -3.59
N ASP A 43 6.13 6.32 -4.36
CA ASP A 43 7.06 5.18 -4.43
C ASP A 43 8.43 5.53 -5.03
N GLY A 44 8.49 6.60 -5.84
CA GLY A 44 9.71 7.06 -6.49
C GLY A 44 10.60 7.96 -5.62
N TYR A 45 10.14 8.39 -4.45
CA TYR A 45 10.89 9.30 -3.59
C TYR A 45 12.03 8.57 -2.88
N GLN A 46 13.28 9.00 -3.14
CA GLN A 46 14.48 8.32 -2.63
C GLN A 46 15.14 8.98 -1.42
N GLY A 47 14.62 10.12 -0.94
CA GLY A 47 15.19 10.82 0.22
C GLY A 47 15.07 10.00 1.51
N GLN A 48 15.95 10.25 2.49
CA GLN A 48 15.85 9.64 3.81
C GLN A 48 14.90 10.40 4.74
N ILE A 49 14.67 11.68 4.45
CA ILE A 49 13.79 12.57 5.20
C ILE A 49 12.76 13.15 4.22
N TYR A 50 11.51 13.25 4.66
CA TYR A 50 10.43 13.88 3.91
C TYR A 50 9.67 14.86 4.81
N VAL A 51 9.38 16.05 4.30
CA VAL A 51 8.61 17.08 5.01
C VAL A 51 7.33 17.35 4.23
N THR A 52 6.19 17.17 4.88
CA THR A 52 4.87 17.39 4.27
C THR A 52 4.57 18.89 4.14
N PRO A 53 3.59 19.28 3.29
CA PRO A 53 3.11 20.66 3.22
C PRO A 53 2.56 21.20 4.55
N ALA A 54 1.99 20.33 5.40
CA ALA A 54 1.57 20.70 6.75
C ALA A 54 2.73 20.84 7.75
N GLY A 55 3.98 20.64 7.31
CA GLY A 55 5.17 20.83 8.12
C GLY A 55 5.47 19.66 9.06
N CYS A 56 5.09 18.43 8.73
CA CYS A 56 5.46 17.24 9.50
C CYS A 56 6.68 16.56 8.86
N SER A 57 7.71 16.29 9.66
CA SER A 57 8.95 15.64 9.19
C SER A 57 8.94 14.14 9.47
N TYR A 58 9.31 13.33 8.48
CA TYR A 58 9.32 11.87 8.55
C TYR A 58 10.65 11.29 8.13
N SER A 59 11.03 10.16 8.73
CA SER A 59 12.18 9.34 8.31
C SER A 59 11.71 8.12 7.52
N ARG A 60 12.43 7.81 6.44
CA ARG A 60 12.21 6.61 5.61
C ARG A 60 12.67 5.35 6.34
N ALA A 61 11.83 4.33 6.34
CA ALA A 61 12.18 2.97 6.71
C ALA A 61 11.81 2.02 5.57
N GLN A 62 12.76 1.18 5.15
CA GLN A 62 12.53 0.21 4.08
C GLN A 62 13.26 -1.09 4.39
N VAL A 63 12.55 -2.19 4.19
CA VAL A 63 13.08 -3.55 4.23
C VAL A 63 12.92 -4.17 2.83
N PRO A 64 13.86 -5.01 2.35
CA PRO A 64 13.71 -5.67 1.06
C PRO A 64 12.39 -6.45 0.95
N GLY A 65 11.72 -6.34 -0.20
CA GLY A 65 10.43 -6.99 -0.46
C GLY A 65 9.19 -6.20 -0.02
N TYR A 66 9.38 -5.01 0.57
CA TYR A 66 8.27 -4.14 1.00
C TYR A 66 8.43 -2.71 0.48
N LYS A 67 7.29 -2.03 0.33
CA LYS A 67 7.25 -0.59 0.05
C LYS A 67 7.85 0.20 1.22
N PRO A 68 8.47 1.36 0.97
CA PRO A 68 8.94 2.25 2.02
C PRO A 68 7.80 2.73 2.91
N THR A 69 8.06 2.79 4.22
CA THR A 69 7.18 3.43 5.20
C THR A 69 7.85 4.67 5.77
N TRP A 70 7.05 5.65 6.19
CA TRP A 70 7.55 6.95 6.65
C TRP A 70 7.09 7.18 8.08
N HIS A 71 8.03 7.36 9.00
CA HIS A 71 7.76 7.46 10.43
C HIS A 71 7.99 8.88 10.94
N LEU A 72 7.05 9.40 11.71
CA LEU A 72 7.08 10.78 12.23
C LEU A 72 8.29 10.98 13.15
N ILE A 73 9.02 12.07 12.92
CA ILE A 73 10.12 12.51 13.78
C ILE A 73 9.54 13.47 14.83
N LEU A 74 9.44 13.00 16.07
CA LEU A 74 8.77 13.77 17.14
C LEU A 74 9.50 15.08 17.50
N ASN A 75 10.81 15.00 17.69
CA ASN A 75 11.65 16.12 18.14
C ASN A 75 12.51 16.69 17.01
N GLY A 76 11.93 16.83 15.81
CA GLY A 76 12.69 17.24 14.63
C GLY A 76 13.45 18.56 14.78
N GLN A 77 12.93 19.49 15.59
CA GLN A 77 13.59 20.78 15.84
C GLN A 77 15.00 20.66 16.42
N ASP A 78 15.30 19.60 17.18
CA ASP A 78 16.62 19.39 17.79
C ASP A 78 17.67 18.96 16.74
N ALA A 79 17.20 18.57 15.54
CA ALA A 79 18.00 18.20 14.38
C ALA A 79 17.81 19.14 13.18
N GLY A 80 17.25 20.35 13.40
CA GLY A 80 17.01 21.33 12.33
C GLY A 80 15.83 21.01 11.41
N LEU A 81 14.93 20.11 11.82
CA LEU A 81 13.69 19.77 11.14
C LEU A 81 12.48 20.42 11.84
N THR A 82 11.27 20.12 11.38
CA THR A 82 10.05 20.64 12.01
C THR A 82 9.71 19.90 13.30
N ARG A 83 9.12 20.62 14.26
CA ARG A 83 8.54 20.02 15.47
C ARG A 83 7.24 19.29 15.10
N ALA A 84 7.07 18.05 15.55
CA ALA A 84 5.83 17.32 15.33
C ALA A 84 4.63 17.99 16.03
N ALA A 85 3.59 18.28 15.27
CA ALA A 85 2.31 18.73 15.78
C ALA A 85 1.39 17.54 16.08
N ARG A 86 0.37 17.75 16.94
CA ARG A 86 -0.65 16.72 17.22
C ARG A 86 -1.46 16.28 16.00
N SER A 87 -1.50 17.10 14.96
CA SER A 87 -2.16 16.80 13.68
C SER A 87 -1.31 15.94 12.75
N CYS A 88 -0.03 15.72 13.05
CA CYS A 88 0.84 14.88 12.24
C CYS A 88 0.48 13.41 12.42
N PRO A 89 0.15 12.68 11.34
CA PRO A 89 0.08 11.22 11.38
C PRO A 89 1.40 10.61 11.89
N THR A 90 1.32 9.56 12.70
CA THR A 90 2.54 8.88 13.17
C THR A 90 3.30 8.18 12.04
N MET A 91 2.58 7.78 10.99
CA MET A 91 3.13 7.06 9.85
C MET A 91 2.42 7.49 8.57
N LEU A 92 3.17 7.57 7.47
CA LEU A 92 2.63 7.61 6.11
C LEU A 92 3.07 6.34 5.40
N GLY A 93 2.10 5.61 4.85
CA GLY A 93 2.32 4.34 4.18
C GLY A 93 1.99 3.17 5.08
N ASP A 94 2.17 2.00 4.49
CA ASP A 94 1.80 0.72 5.02
C ASP A 94 2.82 -0.33 4.57
N TYR A 95 2.83 -1.45 5.28
CA TYR A 95 3.78 -2.54 5.06
C TYR A 95 3.35 -3.41 3.87
N GLU A 96 3.06 -2.77 2.74
CA GLU A 96 2.71 -3.47 1.51
C GLU A 96 3.94 -4.17 0.94
N GLN A 97 3.75 -5.39 0.46
CA GLN A 97 4.80 -6.12 -0.26
C GLN A 97 4.93 -5.59 -1.70
N LEU A 98 6.14 -5.66 -2.24
CA LEU A 98 6.46 -5.27 -3.62
C LEU A 98 5.99 -6.30 -4.65
#